data_AF-A0A1Q7ZRK2-F1
#
_entry.id   AF-A0A1Q7ZRK2-F1
#
_cell.length_a   1.000
_cell.length_b   1.000
_cell.length_c   1.000
_cell.angle_alpha   90.00
_cell.angle_beta   90.00
_cell.angle_gamma   90.00
#
_symmetry.space_group_name_H-M   'P 1'
#
loop_
_entity.id
_entity.type
_entity.pdbx_description
1 polymer ?
#
loop_
_entity_poly.entity_id
_entity_poly.type
_entity_poly.pdbx_seq_one_letter_code
_entity_poly.pdbx_strand_id
1 'polypeptide(L)'
;MASLKKRIPKPDLSKYDPTPLYLYTEKDSLNRVTVLKETAKDIYLIAGRYSGVEGDARLYTPLTDEEKGEIERYLRASHKDALINHL
;
A
#
# COMPACT_ATOMS: atom_id res chain seq x y z
N MET A 1 -17.91 -3.62 13.18
CA MET A 1 -17.96 -3.55 11.71
C MET A 1 -16.76 -4.29 11.18
N ALA A 2 -16.95 -5.37 10.41
CA ALA A 2 -15.83 -6.10 9.83
C ALA A 2 -15.21 -5.21 8.75
N SER A 3 -14.03 -4.65 9.01
CA SER A 3 -13.24 -3.97 7.98
C SER A 3 -13.02 -4.97 6.84
N LEU A 4 -13.65 -4.73 5.69
CA LEU A 4 -13.57 -5.62 4.54
C LEU A 4 -12.13 -5.56 4.02
N LYS A 5 -11.32 -6.56 4.42
CA LYS A 5 -9.92 -6.64 4.03
C LYS A 5 -9.85 -6.75 2.51
N LYS A 6 -9.02 -5.91 1.89
CA LYS A 6 -8.73 -5.97 0.46
C LYS A 6 -7.73 -7.08 0.17
N ARG A 7 -7.87 -7.68 -1.01
CA ARG A 7 -7.08 -8.85 -1.42
C ARG A 7 -6.24 -8.49 -2.63
N ILE A 8 -4.96 -8.83 -2.59
CA ILE A 8 -4.09 -8.83 -3.77
C ILE A 8 -3.65 -10.28 -4.03
N PRO A 9 -4.04 -10.91 -5.15
CA PRO A 9 -3.54 -12.22 -5.55
C PRO A 9 -2.00 -12.24 -5.63
N LYS A 10 -1.36 -13.34 -5.24
CA LYS A 10 0.10 -13.49 -5.34
C LYS A 10 0.62 -13.37 -6.79
N PRO A 11 -0.08 -13.86 -7.82
CA PRO A 11 0.33 -13.61 -9.21
C PRO A 11 0.36 -12.12 -9.54
N ASP A 12 -0.58 -11.33 -9.03
CA ASP A 12 -0.60 -9.87 -9.25
C ASP A 12 0.52 -9.16 -8.51
N LEU A 13 1.08 -9.77 -7.46
CA LEU A 13 2.23 -9.21 -6.74
C LEU A 13 3.52 -9.28 -7.55
N SER A 14 3.63 -10.16 -8.54
CA SER A 14 4.87 -10.34 -9.30
C SER A 14 5.23 -9.16 -10.22
N LYS A 15 4.27 -8.25 -10.48
CA LYS A 15 4.51 -7.02 -11.25
C LYS A 15 5.11 -5.90 -10.40
N TYR A 16 5.08 -6.05 -9.08
CA TYR A 16 5.64 -5.09 -8.14
C TYR A 16 7.04 -5.53 -7.70
N ASP A 17 7.83 -4.55 -7.26
CA ASP A 17 9.13 -4.80 -6.68
C ASP A 17 8.99 -5.72 -5.46
N PRO A 18 9.92 -6.69 -5.29
CA PRO A 18 9.83 -7.68 -4.23
C PRO A 18 10.00 -7.07 -2.83
N THR A 19 10.62 -5.89 -2.76
CA THR A 19 10.80 -5.13 -1.53
C THR A 19 9.73 -4.04 -1.45
N PRO A 20 8.66 -4.24 -0.66
CA PRO A 20 7.66 -3.19 -0.46
C PRO A 20 8.25 -2.00 0.31
N LEU A 21 7.70 -0.83 0.04
CA LEU A 21 7.95 0.37 0.83
C LEU A 21 7.04 0.36 2.05
N TYR A 22 7.62 0.62 3.21
CA TYR A 22 6.87 0.75 4.47
C TYR A 22 6.85 2.21 4.90
N LEU A 23 5.64 2.76 4.96
CA LEU A 23 5.39 4.11 5.42
C LEU A 23 4.53 4.08 6.69
N TYR A 24 4.50 5.18 7.41
CA TYR A 24 3.80 5.29 8.69
C TYR A 24 2.94 6.55 8.66
N THR A 25 1.82 6.50 9.36
CA THR A 25 1.00 7.69 9.58
C THR A 25 1.37 8.34 10.90
N GLU A 26 1.19 9.65 11.03
CA GLU A 26 1.48 10.41 12.24
C GLU A 26 0.69 9.89 13.44
N LYS A 27 -0.56 9.49 13.20
CA LYS A 27 -1.45 8.95 14.24
C LYS A 27 -1.09 7.52 14.67
N ASP A 28 -0.35 6.78 13.85
CA ASP A 28 -0.09 5.36 14.08
C ASP A 28 1.29 4.96 13.54
N SER A 29 2.32 5.43 14.25
CA SER A 29 3.72 5.22 13.92
C SER A 29 4.21 3.79 14.12
N LEU A 30 3.40 2.91 14.73
CA LEU A 30 3.73 1.51 14.95
C LEU A 30 3.10 0.60 13.88
N ASN A 31 2.01 1.02 13.24
CA ASN A 31 1.36 0.23 12.20
C ASN A 31 1.74 0.69 10.80
N ARG A 32 2.72 0.00 10.23
CA ARG A 32 3.21 0.21 8.87
C ARG A 32 2.11 0.07 7.81
N VAL A 33 2.07 1.04 6.92
CA VAL A 33 1.37 1.01 5.64
C VAL A 33 2.29 0.37 4.61
N THR A 34 1.75 -0.60 3.86
CA THR A 34 2.45 -1.22 2.73
C THR A 34 2.17 -0.44 1.46
N VAL A 35 3.23 -0.02 0.79
CA VAL A 35 3.19 0.57 -0.55
C VAL A 35 4.00 -0.32 -1.49
N LEU A 36 3.40 -0.67 -2.63
CA LEU A 36 4.01 -1.50 -3.66
C LEU A 36 4.37 -0.64 -4.87
N LYS A 37 5.62 -0.72 -5.33
CA LYS A 37 6.07 -0.03 -6.55
C LYS A 37 6.05 -1.00 -7.72
N GLU A 38 5.48 -0.63 -8.87
CA GLU A 38 5.58 -1.47 -10.08
C GLU A 38 7.03 -1.50 -10.58
N THR A 39 7.55 -2.69 -10.88
CA THR A 39 8.95 -2.84 -11.29
C THR A 39 9.25 -2.04 -12.55
N ALA A 40 10.37 -1.31 -12.51
CA ALA A 40 10.86 -0.44 -13.57
C ALA A 40 9.88 0.69 -14.00
N LYS A 41 8.86 1.00 -13.18
CA LYS A 41 7.93 2.11 -13.41
C LYS A 41 7.85 3.02 -12.18
N ASP A 42 7.45 4.27 -12.39
CA ASP A 42 7.16 5.19 -11.29
C ASP A 42 5.66 5.17 -10.96
N ILE A 43 5.15 3.96 -10.68
CA ILE A 43 3.76 3.70 -10.31
C ILE A 43 3.76 3.04 -8.93
N TYR A 44 3.04 3.62 -7.99
CA TYR A 44 2.92 3.13 -6.62
C TYR A 44 1.47 2.75 -6.31
N LEU A 45 1.28 1.65 -5.60
CA LEU A 45 0.01 1.21 -5.05
C LEU A 45 0.07 1.28 -3.53
N ILE A 46 -0.75 2.14 -2.93
CA ILE A 46 -0.98 2.16 -1.49
C ILE A 46 -1.93 0.98 -1.18
N ALA A 47 -1.35 -0.14 -0.75
CA ALA A 47 -2.08 -1.38 -0.47
C ALA A 47 -2.83 -1.31 0.88
N GLY A 48 -2.32 -0.52 1.82
CA GLY A 48 -2.85 -0.42 3.18
C GLY A 48 -2.05 -1.24 4.18
N ARG A 49 -2.66 -1.57 5.33
CA ARG A 49 -1.96 -2.27 6.42
C ARG A 49 -2.02 -3.76 6.21
N TYR A 50 -0.87 -4.42 6.18
CA TYR A 50 -0.82 -5.87 5.97
C TYR A 50 -1.52 -6.61 7.11
N SER A 51 -2.45 -7.50 6.74
CA SER A 51 -3.36 -8.18 7.66
C SER A 51 -3.27 -9.71 7.60
N GLY A 52 -2.41 -10.27 6.75
CA GLY A 52 -2.17 -11.70 6.63
C GLY A 52 -2.26 -12.22 5.19
N VAL A 53 -2.40 -13.54 5.05
CA VAL A 53 -2.56 -14.25 3.78
C VAL A 53 -3.85 -15.05 3.86
N GLU A 54 -4.61 -15.08 2.77
CA GLU A 54 -5.77 -15.98 2.61
C GLU A 54 -5.64 -16.73 1.28
N GLY A 55 -5.32 -18.02 1.38
CA GLY A 55 -5.02 -18.87 0.23
C GLY A 55 -3.86 -18.31 -0.58
N ASP A 56 -4.16 -17.89 -1.81
CA ASP A 56 -3.18 -17.30 -2.72
C ASP A 56 -3.27 -15.78 -2.84
N ALA A 57 -3.76 -15.09 -1.82
CA ALA A 57 -3.82 -13.63 -1.78
C ALA A 57 -3.23 -13.06 -0.49
N ARG A 58 -2.57 -11.90 -0.58
CA ARG A 58 -2.24 -11.07 0.59
C ARG A 58 -3.45 -10.21 0.94
N LEU A 59 -3.69 -10.09 2.24
CA LEU A 59 -4.78 -9.29 2.80
C LEU A 59 -4.24 -7.98 3.34
N TYR A 60 -4.97 -6.90 3.06
CA TYR A 60 -4.68 -5.58 3.57
C TYR A 60 -5.92 -4.95 4.18
N THR A 61 -5.78 -4.35 5.35
CA THR A 61 -6.80 -3.46 5.89
C THR A 61 -6.70 -2.13 5.15
N PRO A 62 -7.81 -1.67 4.53
CA PRO A 62 -7.81 -0.39 3.84
C PRO A 62 -7.55 0.75 4.83
N LEU A 63 -6.91 1.80 4.32
CA LEU A 63 -6.69 3.03 5.06
C LEU A 63 -7.94 3.91 5.02
N THR A 64 -8.08 4.79 6.00
CA THR A 64 -9.04 5.89 5.93
C THR A 64 -8.59 6.92 4.90
N ASP A 65 -9.48 7.80 4.45
CA ASP A 65 -9.12 8.81 3.45
C ASP A 65 -8.10 9.85 3.99
N GLU A 66 -8.14 10.12 5.30
CA GLU A 66 -7.10 10.91 5.98
C GLU A 66 -5.73 10.26 5.86
N GLU A 67 -5.63 8.97 6.18
CA GLU A 67 -4.39 8.21 6.13
C GLU A 67 -3.87 8.07 4.71
N LYS A 68 -4.77 7.84 3.74
CA LYS A 68 -4.41 7.82 2.31
C LYS A 68 -3.81 9.16 1.88
N GLY A 69 -4.44 10.27 2.23
CA GLY A 69 -3.96 11.60 1.89
C GLY A 69 -2.62 11.94 2.55
N GLU A 70 -2.34 11.40 3.73
CA GLU A 70 -1.04 11.52 4.38
C GLU A 70 0.05 10.76 3.63
N ILE A 71 -0.17 9.46 3.38
CA ILE A 71 0.78 8.59 2.68
C ILE A 71 1.02 9.07 1.24
N GLU A 72 -0.02 9.53 0.56
CA GLU A 72 0.10 10.10 -0.78
C GLU A 72 0.95 11.37 -0.78
N ARG A 73 0.78 12.27 0.20
CA ARG A 73 1.64 13.45 0.35
C ARG A 73 3.10 13.08 0.56
N TYR A 74 3.38 12.08 1.40
CA TYR A 74 4.74 11.56 1.60
C TYR A 74 5.34 11.02 0.30
N LEU A 75 4.60 10.21 -0.45
CA LEU A 75 5.06 9.69 -1.73
C LEU A 75 5.33 10.81 -2.74
N ARG A 76 4.43 11.80 -2.85
CA ARG A 76 4.60 12.93 -3.77
C ARG A 76 5.76 13.85 -3.40
N ALA A 77 6.15 13.93 -2.12
CA ALA A 77 7.31 14.70 -1.69
C ALA A 77 8.62 14.14 -2.27
N SER A 78 8.72 12.81 -2.42
CA SER A 78 9.89 12.13 -2.99
C SER A 78 9.73 11.73 -4.47
N HIS A 79 8.49 11.61 -4.96
CA HIS A 79 8.14 11.10 -6.28
C HIS A 79 7.02 11.95 -6.91
N LYS A 80 7.35 13.20 -7.26
CA LYS A 80 6.37 14.23 -7.64
C LYS A 80 5.49 13.84 -8.83
N ASP A 81 6.07 13.18 -9.83
CA ASP A 81 5.41 12.82 -11.09
C ASP A 81 4.88 11.37 -11.11
N ALA A 82 4.98 10.66 -9.99
CA ALA A 82 4.55 9.28 -9.91
C ALA A 82 3.02 9.11 -9.98
N LEU A 83 2.59 8.02 -10.62
CA LEU A 83 1.20 7.60 -10.57
C LEU A 83 0.95 6.87 -9.25
N ILE A 84 0.02 7.36 -8.43
CA ILE A 84 -0.32 6.77 -7.13
C ILE A 84 -1.73 6.20 -7.20
N ASN A 85 -1.84 4.90 -6.98
CA ASN A 85 -3.08 4.14 -6.93
C ASN A 85 -3.38 3.68 -5.51
N HIS A 86 -4.65 3.38 -5.23
CA HIS A 86 -5.13 2.90 -3.92
C HIS A 86 -5.88 1.57 -4.11
N LEU A 87 -5.75 0.67 -3.13
CA LEU A 87 -6.38 -0.66 -3.16
C LEU A 87 -7.85 -0.68 -2.68
#